data_AF-A0A8C9RFS6-F1
#
_entry.id   AF-A0A8C9RFS6-F1
#
_cell.length_a   1.000
_cell.length_b   1.000
_cell.length_c   1.000
_cell.angle_alpha   90.00
_cell.angle_beta   90.00
_cell.angle_gamma   90.00
#
_symmetry.space_group_name_H-M   'P 1'
#
loop_
_entity.id
_entity.type
_entity.pdbx_description
1 polymer ?
#
loop_
_entity_poly.entity_id
_entity_poly.type
_entity_poly.pdbx_seq_one_letter_code
_entity_poly.pdbx_strand_id
1 'polypeptide(L)' 'TCVCVLYYYITLPLLQPRHPDNPETQFWTCGYRGLCRRFCYAQEYVVGYHGCPRRYRCCAMRI' A
#
# COMPACT_ATOMS: atom_id res chain seq x y z
N THR A 1 -36.21 -17.93 -11.04
CA THR A 1 -34.74 -18.13 -11.11
C THR A 1 -33.93 -16.84 -11.09
N CYS A 2 -34.38 -15.71 -11.66
CA CYS A 2 -33.60 -14.45 -11.66
C CYS A 2 -33.30 -13.84 -10.28
N VAL A 3 -34.25 -13.88 -9.33
CA VAL A 3 -34.11 -13.16 -8.05
C VAL A 3 -32.97 -13.72 -7.18
N CYS A 4 -32.82 -15.04 -7.11
CA CYS A 4 -31.73 -15.67 -6.35
C CYS A 4 -30.36 -15.39 -6.97
N VAL A 5 -30.28 -15.33 -8.31
CA VAL A 5 -29.05 -15.02 -9.04
C VAL A 5 -28.65 -13.58 -8.80
N LEU A 6 -29.61 -12.64 -8.88
CA LEU A 6 -29.37 -11.23 -8.56
C LEU A 6 -28.92 -11.05 -7.10
N TYR A 7 -29.58 -11.71 -6.16
CA TYR A 7 -29.18 -11.66 -4.75
C TYR A 7 -27.75 -12.16 -4.53
N TYR A 8 -27.38 -13.28 -5.17
CA TYR A 8 -26.03 -13.84 -5.14
C TYR A 8 -24.99 -12.83 -5.67
N TYR A 9 -25.23 -12.22 -6.84
CA TYR A 9 -24.30 -11.23 -7.40
C TYR A 9 -24.19 -9.94 -6.57
N ILE A 10 -25.25 -9.55 -5.86
CA ILE A 10 -25.25 -8.34 -5.01
C ILE A 10 -24.56 -8.60 -3.66
N THR A 11 -24.70 -9.80 -3.08
CA THR A 11 -24.12 -10.13 -1.75
C THR A 11 -22.70 -10.69 -1.80
N LEU A 12 -22.28 -11.32 -2.90
CA LEU A 12 -20.90 -11.81 -3.07
C LEU A 12 -19.81 -10.75 -2.83
N PRO A 13 -19.93 -9.50 -3.34
CA PRO A 13 -18.90 -8.48 -3.11
C PRO A 13 -18.87 -7.96 -1.67
N LEU A 14 -19.96 -8.11 -0.90
CA LEU A 14 -20.00 -7.73 0.52
C LEU A 14 -19.35 -8.79 1.42
N LEU A 15 -19.36 -10.06 0.98
CA LEU A 15 -18.74 -11.19 1.68
C LEU A 15 -17.32 -11.47 1.20
N GLN A 16 -16.79 -10.72 0.24
CA GLN A 16 -15.36 -10.71 0.00
C GLN A 16 -14.71 -10.29 1.31
N PRO A 17 -13.92 -11.15 1.98
CA PRO A 17 -12.97 -10.62 2.93
C PRO A 17 -12.22 -9.56 2.15
N ARG A 18 -12.27 -8.30 2.61
CA ARG A 18 -11.23 -7.33 2.29
C ARG A 18 -9.97 -8.13 2.51
N HIS A 19 -9.32 -8.54 1.41
CA HIS A 19 -8.03 -9.21 1.46
C HIS A 19 -7.26 -8.42 2.51
N PRO A 20 -6.68 -9.04 3.55
CA PRO A 20 -5.86 -8.29 4.47
C PRO A 20 -4.89 -7.56 3.56
N ASP A 21 -5.14 -6.26 3.39
CA ASP A 21 -4.28 -5.37 2.65
C ASP A 21 -2.99 -5.60 3.39
N ASN A 22 -2.05 -6.30 2.75
CA ASN A 22 -0.76 -6.55 3.34
C ASN A 22 -0.37 -5.18 3.91
N PRO A 23 -0.22 -5.00 5.23
CA PRO A 23 -0.02 -3.66 5.79
C PRO A 23 1.29 -3.00 5.29
N GLU A 24 2.01 -3.69 4.40
CA GLU A 24 3.11 -3.23 3.58
C GLU A 24 2.69 -2.35 2.37
N THR A 25 1.41 -2.27 1.99
CA THR A 25 0.92 -1.40 0.90
C THR A 25 0.39 -0.04 1.36
N GLN A 26 0.64 0.35 2.62
CA GLN A 26 0.44 1.72 3.04
C GLN A 26 1.60 2.57 2.51
N PHE A 27 1.46 3.09 1.28
CA PHE A 27 2.46 3.93 0.61
C PHE A 27 2.58 5.29 1.32
N TRP A 28 3.31 5.36 2.42
CA TRP A 28 3.66 6.64 3.03
C TRP A 28 4.69 7.35 2.15
N THR A 29 4.38 8.57 1.77
CA THR A 29 5.31 9.44 1.05
C THR A 29 6.12 10.26 2.04
N CYS A 30 7.41 10.42 1.76
CA CYS A 30 8.27 11.33 2.50
C CYS A 30 8.53 12.59 1.65
N GLY A 31 8.77 13.73 2.30
CA GLY A 31 8.86 15.06 1.67
C GLY A 31 9.91 15.24 0.56
N TYR A 32 10.76 14.25 0.30
CA TYR A 32 11.79 14.24 -0.74
C TYR A 32 11.30 13.64 -2.08
N ARG A 33 10.01 13.77 -2.38
CA ARG A 33 9.35 13.05 -3.49
C ARG A 33 9.63 11.55 -3.46
N GLY A 34 9.80 11.03 -2.25
CA GLY A 34 10.22 9.68 -1.99
C GLY A 34 9.11 8.85 -1.34
N LEU A 35 9.34 7.54 -1.29
CA LEU A 35 8.43 6.58 -0.66
C LEU A 35 9.09 5.97 0.56
N CYS A 36 8.30 5.76 1.61
CA CYS A 36 8.72 5.02 2.79
C CYS A 36 8.75 3.53 2.44
N ARG A 37 9.96 2.96 2.38
CA ARG A 37 10.15 1.53 2.14
C ARG A 37 11.11 0.94 3.16
N ARG A 38 11.05 -0.38 3.33
CA ARG A 38 12.01 -1.12 4.15
C ARG A 38 13.38 -1.19 3.48
N PHE A 39 13.37 -1.39 2.17
CA PHE A 39 14.54 -1.42 1.30
C PHE A 39 14.32 -0.46 0.13
N CYS A 40 15.30 0.40 -0.14
CA CYS A 40 15.27 1.30 -1.30
C CYS A 40 15.76 0.57 -2.54
N TYR A 41 15.25 0.96 -3.71
CA TYR A 41 15.80 0.47 -4.97
C TYR A 41 17.19 1.07 -5.24
N ALA A 42 17.97 0.43 -6.11
CA ALA A 42 19.31 0.89 -6.47
C ALA A 42 19.35 2.30 -7.08
N GLN A 43 18.22 2.76 -7.64
CA GLN A 43 18.04 4.09 -8.24
C GLN A 43 17.64 5.16 -7.23
N GLU A 44 17.33 4.76 -5.99
CA GLU A 44 16.89 5.63 -4.90
C GLU A 44 18.00 5.73 -3.85
N TYR A 45 18.11 6.87 -3.17
CA TYR A 45 18.99 7.03 -2.02
C TYR A 45 18.19 7.07 -0.73
N VAL A 46 18.81 6.57 0.34
CA VAL A 46 18.21 6.54 1.69
C VAL A 46 18.39 7.93 2.31
N VAL A 47 17.29 8.64 2.57
CA VAL A 47 17.31 9.93 3.28
C VAL A 47 17.31 9.72 4.80
N GLY A 48 16.64 8.67 5.29
CA GLY A 48 16.54 8.34 6.72
C GLY A 48 15.11 8.21 7.22
N TYR A 49 14.88 8.48 8.51
CA TYR A 49 13.54 8.46 9.15
C TYR A 49 12.84 9.83 9.02
N HIS A 50 12.48 10.21 7.79
CA HIS A 50 11.75 11.46 7.52
C HIS A 50 10.23 11.22 7.53
N GLY A 51 9.68 10.99 8.73
CA GLY A 51 8.23 10.78 8.92
C GLY A 51 7.72 9.37 8.61
N CYS A 52 8.62 8.46 8.20
CA CYS A 52 8.26 7.06 8.00
C CYS A 52 8.10 6.33 9.35
N PRO A 53 7.15 5.38 9.48
CA PRO A 53 6.97 4.59 10.69
C PRO A 53 8.22 3.76 11.03
N ARG A 54 8.39 3.42 12.31
CA ARG A 54 9.53 2.63 12.78
C ARG A 54 9.65 1.33 11.95
N ARG A 55 10.85 1.09 11.39
CA ARG A 55 11.25 0.05 10.41
C ARG A 55 11.24 0.45 8.94
N TYR A 56 10.68 1.60 8.57
CA TYR A 56 10.71 2.10 7.18
C TYR A 56 11.67 3.29 7.05
N ARG A 57 12.28 3.42 5.88
CA ARG A 57 13.20 4.50 5.52
C ARG A 57 12.62 5.27 4.34
N CYS A 58 12.85 6.57 4.30
CA CYS A 58 12.52 7.39 3.15
C CYS A 58 13.51 7.12 2.01
N CYS A 59 12.99 6.56 0.92
CA CYS A 59 13.72 6.30 -0.32
C CYS A 59 13.36 7.37 -1.33
N ALA A 60 14.32 8.23 -1.69
CA ALA A 60 14.12 9.33 -2.61
C ALA A 60 14.87 9.09 -3.91
N MET A 61 14.29 9.51 -5.04
CA MET A 61 14.95 9.41 -6.34
C MET A 61 16.04 10.47 -6.47
N ARG A 62 17.21 10.11 -6.99
CA ARG A 62 18.17 11.10 -7.49
C ARG A 62 17.70 11.51 -8.88
N ILE A 63 17.27 12.76 -9.03
CA ILE A 63 16.99 13.38 -10.34
C ILE A 63 18.17 14.25 -10.74
#